data_AF-A0A7V3W2Z2-F1
#
_entry.id   AF-A0A7V3W2Z2-F1
#
_cell.length_a   1.000
_cell.length_b   1.000
_cell.length_c   1.000
_cell.angle_alpha   90.00
_cell.angle_beta   90.00
_cell.angle_gamma   90.00
#
_symmetry.space_group_name_H-M   'P 1'
#
loop_
_entity.id
_entity.type
_entity.pdbx_description
1 polymer ?
#
loop_
_entity_poly.entity_id
_entity_poly.type
_entity_poly.pdbx_seq_one_letter_code
_entity_poly.pdbx_strand_id
1 'polypeptide(L)' 'MLKVGDLAPAFEFESLEGKKVNFPADFKGKWVALHFLRHLGCPLCQEKLNELR' A
#
# COMPACT_ATOMS: atom_id res chain seq x y z
N MET A 1 -4.40 -15.62 -7.70
CA MET A 1 -3.92 -14.46 -8.48
C MET A 1 -5.06 -13.46 -8.54
N LEU A 2 -4.82 -12.17 -8.27
CA LEU A 2 -5.86 -11.14 -8.28
C LEU A 2 -6.09 -10.64 -9.70
N LYS A 3 -7.34 -10.33 -10.06
CA LYS A 3 -7.73 -9.72 -11.34
C LYS A 3 -8.58 -8.48 -11.14
N VAL A 4 -8.68 -7.66 -12.18
CA VAL A 4 -9.53 -6.46 -12.18
C VAL A 4 -10.98 -6.85 -11.91
N GLY A 5 -11.62 -6.13 -11.00
CA GLY A 5 -13.00 -6.39 -10.54
C GLY A 5 -13.09 -7.27 -9.30
N ASP A 6 -12.01 -7.93 -8.88
CA ASP A 6 -11.99 -8.65 -7.60
C ASP A 6 -12.02 -7.66 -6.42
N LEU A 7 -12.63 -8.09 -5.32
CA LEU A 7 -12.50 -7.38 -4.05
C LEU A 7 -11.05 -7.45 -3.58
N ALA A 8 -10.53 -6.31 -3.13
CA ALA A 8 -9.18 -6.24 -2.57
C ALA A 8 -9.09 -7.12 -1.30
N PRO A 9 -8.08 -8.01 -1.19
CA PRO A 9 -7.94 -8.88 -0.03
C PRO A 9 -7.73 -8.09 1.26
N ALA A 10 -8.32 -8.58 2.34
CA ALA A 10 -8.10 -8.00 3.66
C ALA A 10 -6.73 -8.40 4.20
N PHE A 11 -6.01 -7.44 4.77
CA PHE A 11 -4.78 -7.69 5.53
C PHE A 11 -4.54 -6.59 6.56
N GLU A 12 -3.78 -6.94 7.59
CA GLU A 12 -3.36 -6.03 8.65
C GLU A 12 -1.86 -5.77 8.53
N PHE A 13 -1.46 -4.54 8.82
CA PHE A 13 -0.05 -4.15 8.90
C PHE A 13 0.15 -3.03 9.91
N GLU A 14 1.41 -2.84 10.34
CA GLU A 14 1.80 -1.71 11.17
C GLU A 14 2.34 -0.60 10.28
N SER A 15 1.86 0.63 10.50
CA SER A 15 2.37 1.81 9.79
C SER A 15 3.74 2.23 10.33
N LEU A 16 4.42 3.13 9.60
CA LEU A 16 5.69 3.72 10.05
C LEU A 16 5.56 4.51 11.37
N GLU A 17 4.33 4.88 11.76
CA GLU A 17 4.01 5.56 13.02
C GLU A 17 3.68 4.56 14.16
N GLY A 18 3.78 3.25 13.91
CA GLY A 18 3.44 2.21 14.88
C GLY A 18 1.94 1.97 15.04
N LYS A 19 1.09 2.48 14.13
CA LYS A 19 -0.36 2.26 14.18
C LYS A 19 -0.72 0.98 13.45
N LYS A 20 -1.57 0.15 14.07
CA LYS A 20 -2.21 -0.97 13.38
C LYS A 20 -3.20 -0.45 12.34
N VAL A 21 -3.09 -0.93 11.11
CA VAL A 21 -3.94 -0.56 9.97
C VAL A 21 -4.61 -1.80 9.38
N ASN A 22 -5.91 -1.72 9.14
CA ASN A 22 -6.73 -2.77 8.55
C ASN A 22 -7.12 -2.38 7.11
N PHE A 23 -6.45 -2.97 6.12
CA PHE A 23 -6.79 -2.77 4.72
C PHE A 23 -7.82 -3.82 4.24
N PRO A 24 -8.82 -3.47 3.41
CA PRO A 24 -9.16 -2.12 2.92
C PRO A 24 -10.11 -1.32 3.84
N ALA A 25 -10.53 -1.88 4.98
CA ALA A 25 -11.59 -1.32 5.84
C ALA A 25 -11.33 0.14 6.28
N ASP A 26 -10.10 0.46 6.70
CA ASP A 26 -9.73 1.78 7.22
C ASP A 26 -9.66 2.86 6.12
N PHE A 27 -9.74 2.48 4.85
CA PHE A 27 -9.66 3.39 3.69
C PHE A 27 -10.97 3.50 2.91
N LYS A 28 -12.08 3.03 3.47
CA LYS A 28 -13.40 3.04 2.80
C LYS A 28 -13.79 4.45 2.33
N GLY A 29 -14.29 4.55 1.10
CA GLY A 29 -14.73 5.81 0.48
C GLY A 29 -13.60 6.62 -0.16
N LYS A 30 -12.36 6.11 -0.16
CA LYS A 30 -11.22 6.72 -0.86
C LYS A 30 -10.72 5.80 -1.97
N TRP A 31 -10.18 6.40 -3.03
CA TRP A 31 -9.35 5.68 -3.98
C TRP A 31 -7.98 5.46 -3.35
N VAL A 32 -7.49 4.22 -3.42
CA VAL A 32 -6.20 3.81 -2.83
C VAL A 32 -5.38 3.09 -3.88
N ALA A 33 -4.13 3.53 -4.05
CA ALA A 33 -3.12 2.81 -4.82
C ALA A 33 -2.16 2.09 -3.87
N LEU A 34 -2.02 0.78 -4.00
CA LEU A 34 -1.06 -0.01 -3.22
C LEU A 34 0.21 -0.24 -4.03
N HIS A 35 1.33 0.22 -3.47
CA HIS A 35 2.65 0.03 -4.05
C HIS A 35 3.46 -0.94 -3.19
N PHE A 36 3.72 -2.13 -3.73
CA PHE A 36 4.60 -3.10 -3.09
C PHE A 36 6.06 -2.77 -3.45
N LEU A 37 6.86 -2.46 -2.44
CA LEU A 37 8.29 -2.17 -2.56
C LEU A 37 9.09 -3.34 -1.97
N ARG A 38 10.26 -3.63 -2.54
CA ARG A 38 11.13 -4.71 -2.04
C ARG A 38 11.83 -4.31 -0.73
N HIS A 39 12.39 -3.10 -0.66
CA HIS A 39 13.05 -2.57 0.53
C HIS A 39 12.96 -1.05 0.59
N LEU A 40 12.62 -0.53 1.78
CA LEU A 40 12.70 0.90 2.10
C LEU A 40 14.18 1.27 2.27
N GLY A 41 14.70 2.13 1.39
CA GLY A 41 16.13 2.49 1.33
C GLY A 41 16.85 2.02 0.06
N CYS A 42 16.16 1.37 -0.87
CA CYS A 42 16.67 1.23 -2.24
C CYS A 42 16.68 2.59 -2.93
N PRO A 43 17.80 3.02 -3.56
CA PRO A 43 17.79 4.20 -4.41
C PRO A 43 16.71 4.11 -5.50
N LEU A 44 16.56 2.95 -6.14
CA LEU A 44 15.56 2.73 -7.19
C LEU A 44 14.11 2.74 -6.66
N CYS A 45 13.87 2.24 -5.44
CA CYS A 45 12.52 2.32 -4.85
C CYS A 45 12.17 3.75 -4.43
N GLN A 46 13.17 4.55 -4.04
CA GLN A 46 12.97 5.95 -3.70
C GLN A 46 12.62 6.79 -4.94
N GLU A 47 13.28 6.57 -6.08
CA GLU A 47 12.90 7.23 -7.34
C GLU A 47 11.45 6.89 -7.73
N LYS A 48 11.05 5.63 -7.61
CA LYS A 48 9.66 5.23 -7.87
C LYS A 48 8.66 5.94 -6.94
N LEU A 49 9.03 6.20 -5.68
CA LEU A 49 8.18 6.96 -4.77
C LEU A 49 8.13 8.45 -5.16
N ASN A 50 9.23 9.02 -5.66
CA ASN A 50 9.28 10.41 -6.11
C ASN A 50 8.37 10.65 -7.33
N GLU A 51 8.22 9.68 -8.24
CA GLU A 51 7.31 9.77 -9.39
C GLU A 51 5.82 9.80 -9.01
N LEU A 52 5.47 9.31 -7.82
CA LEU A 52 4.08 9.25 -7.34
C LEU A 52 3.66 10.51 -6.59
N ARG A 53 4.60 11.41 -6.32
CA ARG A 53 4.39 12.67 -5.61
C ARG A 53 3.91 13.76 -6.56
#